data_AF-A0A1F7RLE5-F1
#
_entry.id   AF-A0A1F7RLE5-F1
#
_cell.length_a   1.000
_cell.length_b   1.000
_cell.length_c   1.000
_cell.angle_alpha   90.00
_cell.angle_beta   90.00
_cell.angle_gamma   90.00
#
_symmetry.space_group_name_H-M   'P 1'
#
loop_
_entity.id
_entity.type
_entity.pdbx_description
1 polymer ?
#
loop_
_entity_poly.entity_id
_entity_poly.type
_entity_poly.pdbx_seq_one_letter_code
_entity_poly.pdbx_strand_id
1 'polypeptide(L)' 'MTDFKEFLKEPKKLTLEDRLYLVKRKLDKVTHIKVDQEEFKKDAHPAILFICPAKVYERNEETGECIVNFENCLECGT' A
#
# COMPACT_ATOMS: atom_id res chain seq x y z
N MET A 1 2.21 40.45 5.59
CA MET A 1 0.83 40.07 5.24
C MET A 1 0.95 38.83 4.38
N THR A 2 0.53 37.68 4.89
CA THR A 2 0.55 36.43 4.12
C THR A 2 -0.52 36.52 3.03
N ASP A 3 -0.15 36.19 1.79
CA ASP A 3 -1.06 36.27 0.66
C ASP A 3 -2.16 35.20 0.83
N PHE A 4 -3.39 35.65 1.13
CA PHE A 4 -4.55 34.77 1.28
C PHE A 4 -4.82 33.91 0.04
N LYS A 5 -4.36 34.32 -1.15
CA LYS A 5 -4.49 33.53 -2.38
C LYS A 5 -3.63 32.27 -2.35
N GLU A 6 -2.53 32.28 -1.60
CA GLU A 6 -1.63 31.13 -1.48
C GLU A 6 -2.27 30.00 -0.63
N PHE A 7 -3.02 30.35 0.41
CA PHE A 7 -3.75 29.40 1.26
C PHE A 7 -4.96 28.74 0.58
N LEU A 8 -5.53 29.40 -0.44
CA LEU A 8 -6.68 28.90 -1.20
C LEU A 8 -6.25 28.05 -2.40
N LYS A 9 -4.94 27.84 -2.60
CA LYS A 9 -4.45 27.03 -3.70
C LYS A 9 -4.74 25.55 -3.43
N GLU A 10 -5.43 24.92 -4.36
CA GLU A 10 -5.70 23.48 -4.32
C GLU A 10 -4.38 22.71 -4.10
N PRO A 11 -4.31 21.84 -3.08
CA PRO A 11 -3.10 21.07 -2.83
C PRO A 11 -2.85 20.12 -4.00
N LYS A 12 -1.58 19.94 -4.35
CA LYS A 12 -1.19 18.98 -5.38
C LYS A 12 -1.73 17.59 -5.00
N LYS A 13 -2.55 17.00 -5.85
CA LYS A 13 -3.01 15.62 -5.68
C LYS A 13 -1.83 14.67 -5.87
N LEU A 14 -1.39 14.07 -4.77
CA LEU A 14 -0.33 13.06 -4.76
C LEU A 14 -0.87 11.68 -5.07
N THR A 15 -0.11 10.87 -5.81
CA THR A 15 -0.38 9.44 -5.97
C THR A 15 -0.15 8.69 -4.65
N LEU A 16 -0.47 7.40 -4.60
CA LEU A 16 -0.17 6.59 -3.42
C LEU A 16 1.36 6.51 -3.20
N GLU A 17 2.11 6.28 -4.27
CA GLU A 17 3.56 6.18 -4.28
C GLU A 17 4.22 7.49 -3.81
N ASP A 18 3.73 8.63 -4.29
CA ASP A 18 4.17 9.95 -3.83
C ASP A 18 4.00 10.10 -2.30
N ARG A 19 2.85 9.66 -1.76
CA ARG A 19 2.57 9.72 -0.31
C ARG A 19 3.46 8.77 0.47
N LEU A 20 3.63 7.55 -0.04
CA LEU A 20 4.50 6.54 0.56
C LEU A 20 5.95 7.03 0.61
N TYR A 21 6.43 7.72 -0.41
CA TYR A 21 7.79 8.27 -0.46
C TYR A 21 8.08 9.30 0.65
N LEU A 22 7.04 9.98 1.19
CA LEU A 22 7.19 10.89 2.33
C LEU A 22 7.47 10.16 3.65
N VAL A 23 7.17 8.86 3.73
CA VAL A 23 7.35 8.06 4.94
C VAL A 23 8.80 7.61 5.04
N LYS A 24 9.49 8.06 6.09
CA LYS A 24 10.82 7.56 6.43
C LYS A 24 10.72 6.11 6.92
N ARG A 25 11.43 5.22 6.23
CA ARG A 25 11.44 3.78 6.51
C ARG A 25 12.86 3.22 6.44
N LYS A 26 13.14 2.19 7.23
CA LYS A 26 14.36 1.37 7.13
C LYS A 26 13.92 -0.02 6.70
N LEU A 27 14.09 -0.32 5.41
CA LEU A 27 13.62 -1.57 4.84
C LEU A 27 14.48 -2.75 5.30
N ASP A 28 13.82 -3.85 5.63
CA ASP A 28 14.47 -5.15 5.81
C ASP A 28 14.68 -5.84 4.46
N LYS A 29 15.55 -6.84 4.41
CA LYS A 29 15.81 -7.67 3.22
C LYS A 29 14.79 -8.79 3.04
N VAL A 30 14.01 -9.09 4.08
CA VAL A 30 13.05 -10.19 4.10
C VAL A 30 11.67 -9.65 4.48
N THR A 31 10.64 -10.19 3.85
CA THR A 31 9.25 -9.87 4.21
C THR A 31 8.96 -10.24 5.67
N HIS A 32 8.30 -9.33 6.39
CA HIS A 32 7.73 -9.59 7.72
C HIS A 32 6.29 -10.10 7.65
N ILE A 33 5.71 -10.19 6.45
CA ILE A 33 4.34 -10.64 6.20
C ILE A 33 4.38 -11.96 5.44
N LYS A 34 3.62 -12.94 5.92
CA LYS A 34 3.42 -14.24 5.25
C LYS A 34 1.93 -14.37 4.90
N VAL A 35 1.66 -14.69 3.64
CA VAL A 35 0.31 -14.96 3.15
C VAL A 35 0.19 -16.47 2.90
N ASP A 36 -0.88 -17.08 3.40
CA ASP A 36 -1.25 -18.43 3.00
C ASP A 36 -1.81 -18.37 1.56
N GLN A 37 -1.00 -18.85 0.61
CA GLN A 37 -1.33 -18.75 -0.81
C GLN A 37 -2.51 -19.63 -1.20
N GLU A 38 -2.72 -20.75 -0.50
CA GLU A 38 -3.81 -21.66 -0.82
C GLU A 38 -5.15 -21.07 -0.36
N GLU A 39 -5.19 -20.47 0.82
CA GLU A 39 -6.39 -19.78 1.29
C GLU A 39 -6.67 -18.51 0.47
N PHE A 40 -5.63 -17.74 0.13
CA PHE A 40 -5.79 -16.56 -0.74
C PHE A 40 -6.35 -16.91 -2.13
N LYS A 41 -5.90 -18.01 -2.74
CA LYS A 41 -6.38 -18.47 -4.05
C LYS A 41 -7.84 -18.92 -4.01
N LYS A 42 -8.28 -19.53 -2.91
CA LYS A 42 -9.67 -19.98 -2.71
C LYS A 42 -10.63 -18.84 -2.39
N ASP A 43 -10.13 -17.76 -1.80
CA ASP A 43 -10.97 -16.61 -1.45
C ASP A 43 -11.44 -15.87 -2.71
N ALA A 44 -12.76 -15.86 -2.90
CA ALA A 44 -13.41 -15.17 -4.01
C ALA A 44 -13.37 -13.65 -3.86
N HIS A 45 -13.15 -13.13 -2.65
CA HIS A 45 -13.11 -11.70 -2.37
C HIS A 45 -12.05 -11.34 -1.31
N PRO A 46 -10.75 -11.52 -1.61
CA PRO A 46 -9.69 -11.31 -0.62
C PRO A 46 -9.64 -9.85 -0.18
N ALA A 47 -10.08 -9.59 1.06
CA ALA A 47 -10.22 -8.24 1.60
C ALA A 47 -8.92 -7.42 1.52
N ILE A 48 -7.78 -8.12 1.70
CA ILE A 48 -6.44 -7.56 1.68
C ILE A 48 -6.11 -6.80 0.39
N LEU A 49 -6.77 -7.11 -0.73
CA LEU A 49 -6.53 -6.46 -2.03
C LEU A 49 -7.10 -5.04 -2.11
N PHE A 50 -8.03 -4.67 -1.22
CA PHE A 50 -8.66 -3.35 -1.26
C PHE A 50 -8.65 -2.61 0.08
N ILE A 51 -8.52 -3.31 1.21
CA ILE A 51 -8.52 -2.67 2.53
C ILE A 51 -7.16 -2.10 2.91
N CYS A 52 -6.06 -2.65 2.36
CA CYS A 52 -4.72 -2.22 2.70
C CYS A 52 -4.46 -0.78 2.23
N PRO A 53 -4.19 0.18 3.14
CA PRO A 53 -4.05 1.59 2.79
C PRO A 53 -2.79 1.88 1.97
N ALA A 54 -1.83 0.96 1.95
CA ALA A 54 -0.55 1.09 1.27
C ALA A 54 -0.40 0.15 0.07
N LYS A 55 -1.48 -0.55 -0.33
CA LYS A 55 -1.48 -1.48 -1.46
C LYS A 55 -0.31 -2.49 -1.40
N VAL A 56 -0.11 -3.07 -0.21
CA VAL A 56 0.93 -4.08 0.02
C VAL A 56 0.63 -5.36 -0.75
N TYR A 57 -0.65 -5.72 -0.88
CA TYR A 57 -1.08 -6.98 -1.49
C TYR A 57 -1.59 -6.73 -2.90
N GLU A 58 -1.08 -7.51 -3.85
CA GLU A 58 -1.57 -7.54 -5.22
C GLU A 58 -1.79 -9.00 -5.65
N ARG A 59 -2.76 -9.24 -6.54
CA ARG A 59 -2.96 -10.56 -7.14
C ARG A 59 -2.10 -10.63 -8.40
N ASN A 60 -1.28 -11.68 -8.51
CA ASN A 60 -0.67 -12.04 -9.77
C ASN A 60 -1.77 -12.62 -10.69
N GLU A 61 -2.06 -11.95 -11.79
CA GLU A 61 -3.13 -12.35 -12.73
C GLU A 61 -2.81 -13.67 -13.46
N GLU A 62 -1.53 -14.04 -13.59
CA GLU A 62 -1.11 -15.27 -14.27
C GLU A 62 -1.14 -16.49 -13.35
N THR A 63 -0.67 -16.34 -12.11
CA THR A 63 -0.53 -17.47 -11.16
C THR A 63 -1.63 -17.53 -10.10
N GLY A 64 -2.39 -16.43 -9.93
CA GLY A 64 -3.35 -16.25 -8.84
C GLY A 64 -2.72 -16.06 -7.47
N GLU A 65 -1.39 -15.97 -7.36
CA GLU A 65 -0.68 -15.79 -6.10
C GLU A 65 -0.75 -14.36 -5.59
N CYS A 66 -0.69 -14.20 -4.27
CA CYS A 66 -0.56 -12.90 -3.64
C CYS A 66 0.89 -12.43 -3.69
N ILE A 67 1.13 -11.34 -4.42
CA ILE A 67 2.36 -10.55 -4.38
C ILE A 67 2.32 -9.69 -3.13
N VAL A 68 3.41 -9.70 -2.35
CA VAL A 68 3.53 -8.96 -1.09
C VAL A 68 4.64 -7.91 -1.20
N ASN A 69 4.24 -6.67 -1.50
CA ASN A 69 5.10 -5.49 -1.56
C ASN A 69 5.35 -4.96 -0.13
N PHE A 70 5.97 -5.78 0.72
CA PHE A 70 6.14 -5.51 2.15
C PHE A 70 6.91 -4.22 2.45
N GLU A 71 7.72 -3.75 1.51
CA GLU A 71 8.42 -2.47 1.58
C GLU A 71 7.49 -1.27 1.68
N ASN A 72 6.24 -1.42 1.25
CA ASN A 72 5.18 -0.40 1.36
C ASN A 72 4.42 -0.47 2.69
N CYS A 73 4.62 -1.51 3.50
CA CYS A 73 3.89 -1.70 4.74
C CYS A 73 4.10 -0.51 5.71
N LEU A 74 2.98 -0.07 6.30
CA LEU A 74 2.94 0.95 7.36
C LEU A 74 2.70 0.35 8.74
N GLU A 75 2.74 -0.98 8.86
CA GLU A 75 2.56 -1.74 10.11
C GLU A 75 1.20 -1.48 10.81
N CYS A 76 0.15 -1.15 10.05
CA CYS A 76 -1.17 -0.82 10.60
C CYS A 76 -2.00 -2.00 11.12
N GLY A 77 -1.71 -3.23 10.65
CA GLY A 77 -2.40 -4.46 11.10
C GLY A 77 -3.79 -4.71 10.52
N THR A 78 -4.28 -3.85 9.62
CA THR A 78 -5.51 -4.05 8.83
C THR A 78 -5.34 -5.15 7.79
#